data_AF-A0A2N2FEP7-F1
#
_entry.id   AF-A0A2N2FEP7-F1
#
_cell.length_a   1.000
_cell.length_b   1.000
_cell.length_c   1.000
_cell.angle_alpha   90.00
_cell.angle_beta   90.00
_cell.angle_gamma   90.00
#
_symmetry.space_group_name_H-M   'P 1'
#
loop_
_entity.id
_entity.type
_entity.pdbx_description
1 polymer ?
#
loop_
_entity_poly.entity_id
_entity_poly.type
_entity_poly.pdbx_seq_one_letter_code
_entity_poly.pdbx_strand_id
1 'polypeptide(L)' 'MNRQKARFRIREHLESVGLTMLDVARRLGLNKNVVVETIGGGRNNRRVLEELRAVGVPEKYLFIPESRGRAGNHEEAA' A
#
# COMPACT_ATOMS: atom_id res chain seq x y z
N MET A 1 -2.94 -5.48 14.55
CA MET A 1 -3.38 -4.20 13.95
C MET A 1 -4.45 -4.51 12.89
N ASN A 2 -5.69 -4.04 13.04
CA ASN A 2 -6.74 -4.30 12.04
C ASN A 2 -6.49 -3.49 10.77
N ARG A 3 -6.62 -4.10 9.58
CA ARG A 3 -6.39 -3.44 8.28
C ARG A 3 -7.23 -2.18 8.08
N GLN A 4 -8.45 -2.16 8.62
CA GLN A 4 -9.31 -0.97 8.63
C GLN A 4 -8.65 0.21 9.38
N LYS A 5 -8.02 -0.03 10.53
CA LYS A 5 -7.32 1.02 11.30
C LYS A 5 -6.11 1.58 10.56
N ALA A 6 -5.38 0.75 9.82
CA ALA A 6 -4.27 1.21 9.00
C ALA A 6 -4.73 2.13 7.85
N ARG A 7 -5.85 1.78 7.19
CA ARG A 7 -6.43 2.65 6.14
C ARG A 7 -6.76 4.04 6.67
N PHE A 8 -7.38 4.13 7.85
CA PHE A 8 -7.66 5.41 8.49
C PHE A 8 -6.37 6.19 8.80
N ARG A 9 -5.35 5.53 9.39
CA ARG A 9 -4.06 6.17 9.69
C ARG A 9 -3.33 6.68 8.44
N ILE A 10 -3.35 5.90 7.35
CA ILE A 10 -2.75 6.31 6.07
C ILE A 10 -3.49 7.52 5.52
N ARG A 11 -4.82 7.50 5.57
CA ARG A 11 -5.64 8.64 5.15
C ARG A 11 -5.32 9.90 5.96
N GLU A 12 -5.32 9.81 7.28
CA GLU A 12 -4.97 10.95 8.16
C GLU A 12 -3.59 11.52 7.84
N HIS A 13 -2.62 10.63 7.56
CA HIS A 13 -1.26 11.07 7.23
C HIS A 13 -1.20 11.79 5.87
N LEU A 14 -1.90 11.26 4.86
CA LEU A 14 -2.01 11.91 3.56
C LEU A 14 -2.69 13.28 3.69
N GLU A 15 -3.80 13.36 4.44
CA GLU A 15 -4.49 14.63 4.68
C GLU A 15 -3.60 15.64 5.42
N SER A 16 -2.77 15.19 6.35
CA SER A 16 -1.79 16.04 7.05
C SER A 16 -0.73 16.65 6.14
N VAL A 17 -0.44 16.04 4.99
CA VAL A 17 0.51 16.57 3.98
C VAL A 17 -0.22 17.19 2.78
N GLY A 18 -1.55 17.37 2.87
CA GLY A 18 -2.36 17.97 1.81
C GLY A 18 -2.58 17.07 0.60
N LEU A 19 -2.48 15.75 0.77
CA LEU A 19 -2.68 14.76 -0.30
C LEU A 19 -3.90 13.88 -0.03
N THR A 20 -4.50 13.36 -1.10
CA THR A 20 -5.52 12.32 -1.03
C THR A 20 -5.04 11.02 -1.67
N MET A 21 -5.73 9.90 -1.40
CA MET A 21 -5.48 8.65 -2.12
C MET A 21 -5.68 8.80 -3.64
N LEU A 22 -6.54 9.73 -4.07
CA LEU A 22 -6.74 10.03 -5.48
C LEU A 22 -5.52 10.77 -6.06
N ASP A 23 -4.90 11.68 -5.32
CA ASP A 23 -3.69 12.37 -5.77
C ASP A 23 -2.52 11.40 -5.91
N VAL A 24 -2.36 10.47 -4.98
CA VAL A 24 -1.36 9.39 -5.09
C VAL A 24 -1.62 8.54 -6.34
N ALA A 25 -2.87 8.14 -6.58
CA ALA A 25 -3.26 7.44 -7.80
C ALA A 25 -2.95 8.25 -9.07
N ARG A 26 -3.28 9.55 -9.09
CA ARG A 26 -3.03 10.45 -10.22
C ARG A 26 -1.55 10.61 -10.53
N ARG A 27 -0.71 10.78 -9.50
CA ARG A 27 0.76 10.87 -9.65
C ARG A 27 1.34 9.61 -10.30
N LEU A 28 0.77 8.46 -10.00
CA LEU A 28 1.21 7.17 -10.54
C LEU A 28 0.53 6.79 -11.87
N GLY A 29 -0.46 7.56 -12.34
CA GLY A 29 -1.29 7.19 -13.50
C GLY A 29 -2.14 5.94 -13.27
N LEU A 30 -2.53 5.67 -12.01
CA LEU A 30 -3.29 4.48 -11.61
C LEU A 30 -4.74 4.83 -11.26
N ASN A 31 -5.60 3.81 -11.26
CA ASN A 31 -6.95 3.92 -10.72
C ASN A 31 -6.90 3.96 -9.19
N LYS A 32 -7.71 4.82 -8.55
CA LYS A 32 -7.82 4.91 -7.08
C LYS A 32 -8.09 3.56 -6.43
N ASN A 33 -8.82 2.66 -7.10
CA ASN A 33 -9.16 1.34 -6.56
C ASN A 33 -7.90 0.51 -6.31
N VAL A 34 -6.87 0.63 -7.17
CA VAL A 34 -5.58 -0.03 -6.98
C VAL A 34 -4.91 0.42 -5.67
N VAL A 35 -5.01 1.71 -5.34
CA VAL A 35 -4.47 2.25 -4.09
C VAL A 35 -5.24 1.72 -2.89
N VAL A 36 -6.57 1.71 -2.96
CA VAL A 36 -7.44 1.19 -1.89
C VAL A 36 -7.20 -0.31 -1.66
N GLU A 37 -7.10 -1.10 -2.72
CA GLU A 37 -6.80 -2.53 -2.64
C GLU A 37 -5.39 -2.78 -2.07
N THR A 38 -4.43 -1.91 -2.37
CA THR A 38 -3.07 -2.00 -1.80
C THR A 38 -3.08 -1.75 -0.31
N ILE A 39 -3.70 -0.66 0.12
CA ILE A 39 -3.82 -0.32 1.54
C ILE A 39 -4.67 -1.35 2.30
N GLY A 40 -5.71 -1.90 1.65
CA GLY A 40 -6.58 -2.93 2.20
C GLY A 40 -5.96 -4.35 2.19
N GLY A 41 -4.80 -4.53 1.58
CA GLY A 41 -4.13 -5.82 1.43
C GLY A 41 -4.87 -6.82 0.53
N GLY A 42 -5.68 -6.32 -0.41
CA GLY A 42 -6.25 -7.09 -1.51
C GLY A 42 -5.28 -7.24 -2.68
N ARG A 43 -4.38 -6.28 -2.89
CA ARG A 43 -3.38 -6.32 -3.98
C ARG A 43 -2.07 -5.65 -3.59
N ASN A 44 -0.94 -6.34 -3.64
CA ASN A 44 0.35 -5.70 -3.35
C ASN A 44 0.91 -4.97 -4.58
N ASN A 45 0.68 -3.67 -4.68
CA ASN A 45 1.30 -2.85 -5.73
C ASN A 45 2.52 -2.10 -5.18
N ARG A 46 3.72 -2.54 -5.61
CA ARG A 46 4.98 -1.99 -5.17
C ARG A 46 5.13 -0.49 -5.47
N ARG A 47 4.66 -0.01 -6.63
CA ARG A 47 4.70 1.41 -7.00
C ARG A 47 3.86 2.27 -6.06
N VAL A 48 2.71 1.76 -5.64
CA VAL A 48 1.85 2.45 -4.66
C VAL A 48 2.53 2.49 -3.29
N LEU A 49 3.11 1.38 -2.84
CA LEU A 49 3.82 1.32 -1.55
C LEU A 49 5.04 2.26 -1.52
N GLU A 50 5.80 2.31 -2.62
CA GLU A 50 6.96 3.19 -2.76
C GLU A 50 6.56 4.67 -2.74
N GLU A 51 5.47 5.06 -3.42
CA GLU A 51 4.97 6.43 -3.33
C GLU A 51 4.44 6.77 -1.95
N LEU A 52 3.66 5.88 -1.33
CA LEU A 52 3.18 6.13 0.02
C LEU A 52 4.35 6.30 1.01
N ARG A 53 5.44 5.55 0.83
CA ARG A 53 6.68 5.74 1.59
C ARG A 53 7.35 7.09 1.27
N ALA A 54 7.40 7.49 0.00
CA ALA A 54 8.01 8.74 -0.44
C ALA A 54 7.27 9.97 0.11
N VAL A 55 5.95 9.92 0.25
CA VAL A 55 5.15 10.98 0.87
C VAL A 55 5.17 10.95 2.41
N GLY A 56 5.91 10.02 3.01
CA GLY A 56 6.16 9.96 4.46
C GLY A 56 5.28 8.98 5.24
N VAL A 57 4.41 8.20 4.59
CA VAL A 57 3.55 7.23 5.28
C VAL A 57 4.42 6.15 5.95
N PRO A 58 4.27 5.95 7.27
CA PRO A 58 5.07 4.96 7.99
C PRO A 58 4.86 3.53 7.48
N GLU A 59 5.96 2.79 7.28
CA GLU A 59 5.96 1.41 6.75
C GLU A 59 5.12 0.43 7.60
N LYS A 60 5.02 0.68 8.91
CA LYS A 60 4.15 -0.07 9.84
C LYS A 60 2.66 -0.05 9.45
N TYR A 61 2.24 0.96 8.68
CA TYR A 61 0.88 1.05 8.13
C TYR A 61 0.79 0.51 6.71
N LEU A 62 1.91 0.47 5.98
CA LEU A 62 1.97 0.06 4.59
C LEU A 62 1.86 -1.45 4.37
N PHE A 63 1.83 -2.25 5.44
CA PHE A 63 1.76 -3.72 5.36
C PHE A 63 2.64 -4.27 4.23
N ILE A 64 3.82 -3.67 4.07
CA ILE A 64 4.83 -4.19 3.17
C ILE A 64 5.07 -5.59 3.68
N PRO A 65 4.78 -6.65 2.91
CA PRO A 65 5.18 -7.97 3.35
C PRO A 65 6.68 -7.84 3.57
N GLU A 66 7.13 -8.02 4.81
CA GLU A 66 8.55 -8.22 5.05
C GLU A 66 8.93 -9.28 4.04
N SER A 67 9.76 -8.89 3.07
CA SER A 67 10.25 -9.82 2.07
C SER A 67 11.09 -10.80 2.86
N ARG A 68 10.41 -11.82 3.40
CA ARG A 68 11.02 -12.95 4.07
C ARG A 68 11.98 -13.47 3.03
N GLY A 69 13.27 -13.36 3.32
CA GLY A 69 14.31 -13.84 2.44
C GLY A 69 13.94 -15.24 1.97
N ARG A 70 13.94 -15.43 0.65
CA ARG A 70 14.07 -16.72 -0.03
C ARG A 70 13.30 -17.90 0.60
N ALA A 71 12.05 -18.10 0.18
CA ALA A 71 11.36 -19.40 0.12
C ALA A 71 10.17 -19.18 -0.83
N GLY A 72 9.92 -19.93 -1.88
CA GLY A 72 10.41 -21.21 -2.35
C GLY A 72 9.32 -21.70 -3.30
N ASN A 73 9.73 -22.27 -4.44
CA ASN A 73 8.98 -23.23 -5.25
C ASN A 73 7.63 -22.77 -5.81
N HIS A 74 7.70 -22.48 -7.11
CA HIS A 74 6.71 -22.93 -8.08
C HIS A 74 6.50 -24.45 -7.89
N GLU A 75 5.29 -24.90 -7.56
CA GLU A 75 4.71 -26.26 -7.66
C GLU A 75 3.59 -26.41 -6.61
N GLU A 76 2.45 -27.08 -6.81
CA GLU A 76 1.93 -28.02 -7.82
C GLU A 76 0.41 -28.12 -7.54
N ALA A 77 -0.50 -28.44 -8.47
CA ALA A 77 -0.93 -29.79 -8.86
C ALA A 77 -2.40 -29.64 -9.33
N ALA A 78 -2.99 -30.36 -10.27
CA ALA A 78 -2.65 -31.52 -11.11
C ALA A 78 -3.60 -31.49 -12.31
#